data_AF-A0AA96XIR0-F1
#
_entry.id   AF-A0AA96XIR0-F1
#
_cell.length_a   1.000
_cell.length_b   1.000
_cell.length_c   1.000
_cell.angle_alpha   90.00
_cell.angle_beta   90.00
_cell.angle_gamma   90.00
#
_symmetry.space_group_name_H-M   'P 1'
#
loop_
_entity.id
_entity.type
_entity.pdbx_description
1 polymer ?
#
loop_
_entity_poly.entity_id
_entity_poly.type
_entity_poly.pdbx_seq_one_letter_code
_entity_poly.pdbx_strand_id
1 'polypeptide(L)'
;MSERGAFALQPGDEVSESSSRGLRRGSTHMEFWLSDIQVANMGVKLGGGAVYFTLMAGLEPGRDARFSFAAGVGGHMTLSQRLWVDLDVTGGAVQPVRNPLEGDGGNVLGQARLMLGFQLMPRLAVFAGPTYNAWFSWGESDFDSITRLSVRETHPEPDQRLQHWPGIQVGLHI
;
A
#
# COMPACT_ATOMS: atom_id res chain seq x y z
N MET A 1 -30.03 -62.97 -44.48
CA MET A 1 -29.40 -63.21 -43.15
C MET A 1 -28.32 -62.14 -43.02
N SER A 2 -28.55 -60.99 -42.37
CA SER A 2 -28.82 -60.80 -40.93
C SER A 2 -27.68 -61.43 -40.12
N GLU A 3 -26.86 -60.74 -39.31
CA GLU A 3 -27.23 -59.78 -38.26
C GLU A 3 -26.03 -58.92 -37.76
N ARG A 4 -26.37 -57.67 -37.40
CA ARG A 4 -25.98 -56.91 -36.19
C ARG A 4 -24.49 -56.67 -35.87
N GLY A 5 -24.05 -55.45 -36.20
CA GLY A 5 -23.05 -54.74 -35.41
C GLY A 5 -23.61 -54.42 -34.02
N ALA A 6 -22.95 -54.90 -32.98
CA ALA A 6 -23.27 -54.62 -31.60
C ALA A 6 -22.59 -53.31 -31.16
N PHE A 7 -23.41 -52.46 -30.54
CA PHE A 7 -23.05 -51.25 -29.83
C PHE A 7 -21.99 -51.53 -28.75
N ALA A 8 -20.90 -50.75 -28.76
CA ALA A 8 -20.16 -50.43 -27.56
C ALA A 8 -20.15 -48.91 -27.41
N LEU A 9 -21.07 -48.41 -26.58
CA LEU A 9 -21.03 -47.05 -26.06
C LEU A 9 -19.76 -46.92 -25.20
N GLN A 10 -18.82 -46.07 -25.60
CA GLN A 10 -17.82 -45.54 -24.68
C GLN A 10 -18.50 -44.43 -23.86
N PRO A 11 -18.57 -44.52 -22.52
CA PRO A 11 -18.87 -43.36 -21.70
C PRO A 11 -17.57 -42.56 -21.58
N GLY A 12 -17.30 -41.74 -22.60
CA GLY A 12 -16.13 -40.87 -22.70
C GLY A 12 -16.46 -39.38 -22.62
N ASP A 13 -17.72 -39.01 -22.39
CA ASP A 13 -18.15 -37.62 -22.23
C ASP A 13 -18.52 -37.33 -20.76
N GLU A 14 -17.56 -37.49 -19.86
CA GLU A 14 -17.54 -36.67 -18.65
C GLU A 14 -17.05 -35.28 -19.06
N VAL A 15 -18.04 -34.49 -19.48
CA VAL A 15 -18.18 -33.05 -19.27
C VAL A 15 -16.96 -32.43 -18.58
N SER A 16 -16.09 -31.82 -19.40
CA SER A 16 -15.09 -30.87 -18.93
C SER A 16 -15.79 -29.57 -18.52
N GLU A 17 -16.57 -29.63 -17.44
CA GLU A 17 -17.04 -28.46 -16.70
C GLU A 17 -16.39 -28.47 -15.33
N SER A 18 -15.25 -27.79 -15.24
CA SER A 18 -15.02 -26.79 -14.20
C SER A 18 -13.67 -26.15 -14.49
N SER A 19 -13.62 -25.38 -15.58
CA SER A 19 -12.74 -24.21 -15.60
C SER A 19 -13.35 -23.15 -14.68
N SER A 20 -13.52 -23.48 -13.40
CA SER A 20 -13.55 -22.44 -12.39
C SER A 20 -12.18 -21.80 -12.49
N ARG A 21 -12.15 -20.57 -13.03
CA ARG A 21 -11.06 -19.62 -12.81
C ARG A 21 -10.96 -19.50 -11.29
N GLY A 22 -10.21 -20.42 -10.68
CA GLY A 22 -9.76 -20.29 -9.33
C GLY A 22 -9.04 -18.97 -9.32
N LEU A 23 -9.66 -17.97 -8.69
CA LEU A 23 -9.01 -16.73 -8.32
C LEU A 23 -7.65 -17.16 -7.80
N ARG A 24 -6.57 -16.86 -8.56
CA ARG A 24 -5.20 -17.09 -8.11
C ARG A 24 -5.17 -16.61 -6.68
N ARG A 25 -4.93 -17.52 -5.73
CA ARG A 25 -5.08 -17.26 -4.29
C ARG A 25 -4.25 -16.02 -3.97
N GLY A 26 -4.90 -14.87 -3.88
CA GLY A 26 -4.24 -13.59 -3.65
C GLY A 26 -3.55 -13.67 -2.30
N SER A 27 -2.27 -13.35 -2.26
CA SER A 27 -1.56 -13.16 -1.00
C SER A 27 -2.01 -11.82 -0.42
N THR A 28 -2.48 -11.88 0.82
CA THR A 28 -2.81 -10.70 1.62
C THR A 28 -1.78 -10.61 2.72
N HIS A 29 -1.12 -9.47 2.82
CA HIS A 29 -0.12 -9.19 3.85
C HIS A 29 -0.51 -7.94 4.61
N MET A 30 -0.24 -7.93 5.91
CA MET A 30 -0.46 -6.79 6.77
C MET A 30 0.88 -6.20 7.20
N GLU A 31 0.95 -4.88 7.20
CA GLU A 31 2.12 -4.14 7.64
C GLU A 31 1.74 -3.17 8.75
N PHE A 32 2.64 -3.01 9.71
CA PHE A 32 2.55 -2.01 10.78
C PHE A 32 3.88 -1.30 10.90
N TRP A 33 3.90 0.04 10.91
CA TRP A 33 5.16 0.78 10.93
C TRP A 33 5.09 2.13 11.63
N LEU A 34 6.28 2.60 11.97
CA LEU A 34 6.55 3.96 12.42
C LEU A 34 7.15 4.74 11.25
N SER A 35 6.87 6.04 11.16
CA SER A 35 7.45 6.92 10.17
C SER A 35 7.78 8.31 10.72
N ASP A 36 8.52 9.09 9.93
CA ASP A 36 8.74 10.51 10.20
C ASP A 36 7.44 11.34 10.17
N ILE A 37 6.41 10.87 9.44
CA ILE A 37 5.11 11.54 9.29
C ILE A 37 4.18 11.22 10.46
N GLN A 38 4.09 9.94 10.86
CA GLN A 38 3.14 9.46 11.87
C GLN A 38 3.73 8.31 12.70
N VAL A 39 3.49 8.33 14.01
CA VAL A 39 3.95 7.29 14.94
C VAL A 39 3.18 5.97 14.86
N ALA A 40 2.04 5.89 14.21
CA ALA A 40 1.30 4.63 14.10
C ALA A 40 0.69 4.49 12.71
N ASN A 41 1.13 3.49 11.96
CA ASN A 41 0.64 3.24 10.61
C ASN A 41 0.33 1.76 10.45
N MET A 42 -0.64 1.48 9.59
CA MET A 42 -0.97 0.14 9.16
C MET A 42 -1.28 0.11 7.67
N GLY A 43 -1.10 -1.06 7.06
CA GLY A 43 -1.39 -1.24 5.65
C GLY A 43 -1.72 -2.67 5.31
N VAL A 44 -2.49 -2.84 4.23
CA VAL A 44 -2.84 -4.13 3.67
C VAL A 44 -2.33 -4.15 2.24
N LYS A 45 -1.49 -5.14 1.92
CA LYS A 45 -1.03 -5.43 0.57
C LYS A 45 -1.86 -6.56 0.00
N LEU A 46 -2.50 -6.30 -1.13
CA LEU A 46 -3.36 -7.22 -1.87
C LEU A 46 -2.72 -7.49 -3.23
N GLY A 47 -2.38 -8.74 -3.51
CA GLY A 47 -1.74 -9.07 -4.78
C GLY A 47 -1.22 -10.49 -4.80
N GLY A 48 -0.38 -10.82 -5.76
CA GLY A 48 0.25 -12.13 -5.80
C GLY A 48 1.39 -12.15 -6.82
N GLY A 49 2.57 -12.60 -6.38
CA GLY A 49 3.78 -12.60 -7.19
C GLY A 49 4.50 -11.25 -7.14
N ALA A 50 4.76 -10.66 -8.31
CA ALA A 50 5.66 -9.51 -8.44
C ALA A 50 5.01 -8.14 -8.22
N VAL A 51 3.68 -8.05 -8.19
CA VAL A 51 2.93 -6.78 -8.09
C VAL A 51 1.84 -6.89 -7.03
N TYR A 52 1.65 -5.79 -6.29
CA TYR A 52 0.59 -5.66 -5.32
C TYR A 52 -0.05 -4.26 -5.38
N PHE A 53 -1.29 -4.21 -4.89
CA PHE A 53 -1.98 -2.99 -4.50
C PHE A 53 -1.85 -2.82 -2.99
N THR A 54 -1.77 -1.60 -2.50
CA THR A 54 -1.70 -1.31 -1.06
C THR A 54 -2.76 -0.31 -0.65
N LEU A 55 -3.37 -0.57 0.51
CA LEU A 55 -4.18 0.39 1.26
C LEU A 55 -3.48 0.67 2.57
N MET A 56 -3.41 1.94 2.96
CA MET A 56 -2.69 2.38 4.14
C MET A 56 -3.55 3.34 4.95
N ALA A 57 -3.40 3.26 6.25
CA ALA A 57 -3.94 4.21 7.19
C ALA A 57 -2.89 4.53 8.26
N GLY A 58 -2.96 5.72 8.83
CA GLY A 58 -2.11 6.03 9.97
C GLY A 58 -2.68 7.14 10.84
N LEU A 59 -2.05 7.29 11.99
CA LEU A 59 -2.45 8.15 13.09
C LEU A 59 -1.20 8.77 13.73
N GLU A 60 -1.25 10.10 13.87
CA GLU A 60 -0.34 10.86 14.72
C GLU A 60 -1.18 11.47 15.84
N PRO A 61 -1.03 11.01 17.10
CA PRO A 61 -1.70 11.60 18.24
C PRO A 61 -0.96 12.85 18.73
N GLY A 62 -1.63 13.70 19.49
CA GLY A 62 -1.00 14.85 20.14
C GLY A 62 -1.78 16.14 19.90
N ARG A 63 -1.06 17.28 19.95
CA ARG A 63 -1.66 18.60 19.74
C ARG A 63 -2.18 18.76 18.31
N ASP A 64 -1.42 18.26 17.34
CA ASP A 64 -1.75 18.31 15.91
C ASP A 64 -2.27 16.93 15.46
N ALA A 65 -3.20 16.38 16.24
CA ALA A 65 -3.72 15.05 16.03
C ALA A 65 -4.31 14.90 14.62
N ARG A 66 -3.80 13.94 13.86
CA ARG A 66 -4.16 13.73 12.46
C ARG A 66 -4.21 12.27 12.11
N PHE A 67 -5.00 11.96 11.09
CA PHE A 67 -5.02 10.65 10.47
C PHE A 67 -4.70 10.79 8.98
N SER A 68 -4.24 9.72 8.36
CA SER A 68 -4.09 9.67 6.91
C SER A 68 -4.65 8.39 6.35
N PHE A 69 -5.05 8.45 5.10
CA PHE A 69 -5.43 7.30 4.29
C PHE A 69 -4.76 7.44 2.94
N ALA A 70 -4.26 6.32 2.41
CA ALA A 70 -3.59 6.30 1.12
C ALA A 70 -3.82 4.97 0.42
N ALA A 71 -3.71 5.00 -0.90
CA ALA A 71 -3.74 3.82 -1.74
C ALA A 71 -2.57 3.88 -2.72
N GLY A 72 -2.11 2.73 -3.18
CA GLY A 72 -0.99 2.69 -4.11
C GLY A 72 -0.74 1.34 -4.75
N VAL A 73 0.30 1.30 -5.56
CA VAL A 73 0.75 0.10 -6.27
C VAL A 73 2.25 -0.06 -6.10
N GLY A 74 2.68 -1.30 -6.04
CA GLY A 74 4.08 -1.61 -5.83
C GLY A 74 4.49 -2.95 -6.40
N GLY A 75 5.81 -3.13 -6.48
CA GLY A 75 6.44 -4.38 -6.84
C GLY A 75 7.07 -5.05 -5.63
N HIS A 76 7.05 -6.38 -5.62
CA HIS A 76 7.73 -7.22 -4.65
C HIS A 76 8.79 -8.08 -5.34
N MET A 77 10.02 -8.03 -4.83
CA MET A 77 11.13 -8.85 -5.33
C MET A 77 11.79 -9.62 -4.19
N THR A 78 11.73 -10.93 -4.25
CA THR A 78 12.47 -11.81 -3.34
C THR A 78 13.94 -11.90 -3.79
N LEU A 79 14.86 -11.45 -2.95
CA LEU A 79 16.31 -11.50 -3.21
C LEU A 79 16.93 -12.84 -2.75
N SER A 80 16.41 -13.39 -1.66
CA SER A 80 16.81 -14.69 -1.11
C SER A 80 15.67 -15.30 -0.30
N GLN A 81 15.87 -16.49 0.28
CA GLN A 81 14.86 -17.14 1.12
C GLN A 81 14.35 -16.29 2.30
N ARG A 82 15.12 -15.31 2.77
CA ARG A 82 14.76 -14.44 3.92
C ARG A 82 14.80 -12.96 3.61
N LEU A 83 15.22 -12.54 2.42
CA LEU A 83 15.36 -11.13 2.06
C LEU A 83 14.47 -10.80 0.87
N TRP A 84 13.80 -9.67 0.97
CA TRP A 84 12.98 -9.12 -0.12
C TRP A 84 13.12 -7.61 -0.18
N VAL A 85 12.82 -7.06 -1.34
CA VAL A 85 12.74 -5.62 -1.58
C VAL A 85 11.39 -5.30 -2.19
N ASP A 86 10.77 -4.27 -1.65
CA ASP A 86 9.55 -3.68 -2.20
C ASP A 86 9.83 -2.26 -2.68
N LEU A 87 9.23 -1.92 -3.82
CA LEU A 87 9.18 -0.56 -4.34
C LEU A 87 7.74 -0.20 -4.62
N ASP A 88 7.22 0.84 -4.00
CA ASP A 88 5.84 1.28 -4.17
C ASP A 88 5.68 2.80 -4.25
N VAL A 89 4.57 3.20 -4.88
CA VAL A 89 4.11 4.58 -4.94
C VAL A 89 2.67 4.65 -4.46
N THR A 90 2.38 5.65 -3.62
CA THR A 90 1.08 5.81 -2.97
C THR A 90 0.62 7.25 -3.02
N GLY A 91 -0.69 7.45 -3.16
CA GLY A 91 -1.35 8.74 -3.06
C GLY A 91 -2.45 8.69 -2.01
N GLY A 92 -2.56 9.74 -1.21
CA GLY A 92 -3.52 9.81 -0.12
C GLY A 92 -3.78 11.21 0.35
N ALA A 93 -4.46 11.34 1.48
CA ALA A 93 -4.67 12.62 2.15
C ALA A 93 -4.38 12.49 3.65
N VAL A 94 -4.03 13.62 4.25
CA VAL A 94 -3.79 13.78 5.68
C VAL A 94 -4.86 14.72 6.22
N GLN A 95 -5.59 14.31 7.23
CA GLN A 95 -6.74 15.04 7.76
C GLN A 95 -6.60 15.26 9.26
N PRO A 96 -7.01 16.44 9.78
CA PRO A 96 -7.07 16.65 11.21
C PRO A 96 -8.15 15.75 11.83
N VAL A 97 -7.88 15.23 13.03
CA VAL A 97 -8.87 14.44 13.78
C VAL A 97 -10.04 15.32 14.25
N ARG A 98 -9.75 16.59 14.55
CA ARG A 98 -10.77 17.59 14.88
C ARG A 98 -11.23 18.26 13.60
N ASN A 99 -12.53 18.32 13.38
CA ASN A 99 -13.15 19.02 12.25
C ASN A 99 -12.63 18.57 10.87
N PRO A 100 -12.64 17.27 10.55
CA PRO A 100 -12.00 16.68 9.35
C PRO A 100 -12.55 17.17 8.00
N LEU A 101 -13.54 18.07 8.00
CA LEU A 101 -14.28 18.56 6.83
C LEU A 101 -14.64 20.06 6.92
N GLU A 102 -14.15 20.80 7.92
CA GLU A 102 -14.53 22.21 8.12
C GLU A 102 -13.54 23.22 7.49
N GLY A 103 -12.55 22.75 6.73
CA GLY A 103 -11.61 23.60 6.00
C GLY A 103 -12.05 23.84 4.55
N ASP A 104 -11.80 25.04 4.04
CA ASP A 104 -11.99 25.42 2.62
C ASP A 104 -10.85 24.92 1.70
N GLY A 105 -9.88 24.19 2.28
CA GLY A 105 -8.70 23.68 1.60
C GLY A 105 -8.71 22.18 1.36
N GLY A 106 -7.66 21.68 0.71
CA GLY A 106 -7.46 20.25 0.50
C GLY A 106 -5.99 19.90 0.42
N ASN A 107 -5.70 18.60 0.48
CA ASN A 107 -4.34 18.13 0.36
C ASN A 107 -4.23 16.74 -0.26
N VAL A 108 -3.08 16.49 -0.87
CA VAL A 108 -2.66 15.19 -1.38
C VAL A 108 -1.24 14.91 -0.91
N LEU A 109 -1.05 13.74 -0.28
CA LEU A 109 0.24 13.19 0.07
C LEU A 109 0.61 12.08 -0.92
N GLY A 110 1.62 12.34 -1.73
CA GLY A 110 2.32 11.33 -2.53
C GLY A 110 3.52 10.78 -1.76
N GLN A 111 3.73 9.47 -1.81
CA GLN A 111 4.93 8.82 -1.25
C GLN A 111 5.49 7.81 -2.23
N ALA A 112 6.82 7.79 -2.38
CA ALA A 112 7.56 6.69 -2.97
C ALA A 112 8.35 5.98 -1.87
N ARG A 113 8.27 4.65 -1.83
CA ARG A 113 8.85 3.83 -0.76
C ARG A 113 9.74 2.75 -1.34
N LEU A 114 10.96 2.60 -0.80
CA LEU A 114 11.86 1.50 -1.10
C LEU A 114 12.15 0.73 0.19
N MET A 115 11.53 -0.43 0.38
CA MET A 115 11.59 -1.17 1.64
C MET A 115 12.46 -2.41 1.48
N LEU A 116 13.44 -2.59 2.37
CA LEU A 116 14.17 -3.84 2.53
C LEU A 116 13.54 -4.62 3.69
N GLY A 117 13.11 -5.85 3.42
CA GLY A 117 12.53 -6.72 4.43
C GLY A 117 13.37 -7.96 4.72
N PHE A 118 13.28 -8.42 5.96
CA PHE A 118 13.94 -9.62 6.46
C PHE A 118 12.97 -10.53 7.22
N GLN A 119 12.87 -11.79 6.80
CA GLN A 119 12.03 -12.80 7.41
C GLN A 119 12.65 -13.29 8.74
N LEU A 120 11.98 -13.01 9.86
CA LEU A 120 12.40 -13.48 11.20
C LEU A 120 11.84 -14.86 11.51
N MET A 121 10.55 -15.07 11.24
CA MET A 121 9.80 -16.32 11.50
C MET A 121 8.85 -16.57 10.32
N PRO A 122 8.29 -17.78 10.12
CA PRO A 122 7.45 -18.06 8.95
C PRO A 122 6.24 -17.13 8.70
N ARG A 123 5.80 -16.36 9.71
CA ARG A 123 4.67 -15.40 9.63
C ARG A 123 5.01 -14.00 10.15
N LEU A 124 6.30 -13.71 10.34
CA LEU A 124 6.75 -12.43 10.86
C LEU A 124 8.05 -12.03 10.18
N ALA A 125 8.03 -10.85 9.56
CA ALA A 125 9.18 -10.18 9.02
C ALA A 125 9.28 -8.76 9.58
N VAL A 126 10.49 -8.20 9.51
CA VAL A 126 10.73 -6.78 9.75
C VAL A 126 11.10 -6.13 8.44
N PHE A 127 10.81 -4.84 8.30
CA PHE A 127 11.28 -4.05 7.17
C PHE A 127 11.72 -2.67 7.62
N ALA A 128 12.59 -2.06 6.83
CA ALA A 128 12.93 -0.66 6.94
C ALA A 128 13.32 -0.11 5.57
N GLY A 129 13.20 1.20 5.41
CA GLY A 129 13.81 1.85 4.25
C GLY A 129 13.46 3.32 4.09
N PRO A 130 14.12 3.97 3.13
CA PRO A 130 13.87 5.36 2.83
C PRO A 130 12.54 5.56 2.12
N THR A 131 11.99 6.75 2.29
CA THR A 131 10.85 7.24 1.51
C THR A 131 11.15 8.59 0.91
N TYR A 132 10.42 8.94 -0.14
CA TYR A 132 10.37 10.29 -0.63
C TYR A 132 8.92 10.74 -0.62
N ASN A 133 8.65 11.83 0.09
CA ASN A 133 7.30 12.32 0.34
C ASN A 133 7.12 13.65 -0.38
N ALA A 134 5.94 13.84 -0.95
CA ALA A 134 5.50 15.08 -1.56
C ALA A 134 4.09 15.38 -1.08
N TRP A 135 3.93 16.45 -0.33
CA TRP A 135 2.67 16.91 0.21
C TRP A 135 2.26 18.20 -0.47
N PHE A 136 1.18 18.13 -1.23
CA PHE A 136 0.59 19.27 -1.91
C PHE A 136 -0.66 19.68 -1.15
N SER A 137 -0.73 20.94 -0.72
CA SER A 137 -1.89 21.52 -0.06
C SER A 137 -2.34 22.77 -0.80
N TRP A 138 -3.64 23.00 -0.84
CA TRP A 138 -4.25 24.20 -1.44
C TRP A 138 -5.29 24.79 -0.50
N GLY A 139 -5.53 26.10 -0.60
CA GLY A 139 -6.39 26.83 0.31
C GLY A 139 -5.79 26.95 1.72
N GLU A 140 -6.65 27.09 2.72
CA GLU A 140 -6.22 27.11 4.11
C GLU A 140 -5.84 25.68 4.55
N SER A 141 -4.57 25.48 4.86
CA SER A 141 -4.05 24.17 5.26
C SER A 141 -4.08 24.01 6.77
N ASP A 142 -4.58 22.86 7.25
CA ASP A 142 -4.66 22.55 8.69
C ASP A 142 -3.30 22.38 9.38
N PHE A 143 -2.22 22.21 8.61
CA PHE A 143 -0.90 21.92 9.15
C PHE A 143 0.18 22.78 8.48
N ASP A 144 1.13 23.28 9.27
CA ASP A 144 2.34 23.92 8.71
C ASP A 144 3.31 22.88 8.14
N SER A 145 3.37 21.70 8.75
CA SER A 145 4.15 20.57 8.24
C SER A 145 3.59 19.23 8.73
N ILE A 146 3.77 18.21 7.90
CA ILE A 146 3.38 16.83 8.25
C ILE A 146 4.53 15.91 8.62
N THR A 147 5.74 16.43 8.79
CA THR A 147 6.91 15.63 9.19
C THR A 147 7.68 16.31 10.31
N ARG A 148 8.49 15.54 11.03
CA ARG A 148 9.48 16.05 12.00
C ARG A 148 10.83 16.37 11.36
N LEU A 149 10.97 16.09 10.06
CA LEU A 149 12.18 16.33 9.29
C LEU A 149 12.12 17.66 8.57
N SER A 150 13.28 18.15 8.13
CA SER A 150 13.34 19.36 7.31
C SER A 150 12.70 19.12 5.94
N VAL A 151 11.85 20.05 5.52
CA VAL A 151 11.18 20.02 4.21
C VAL A 151 11.80 21.04 3.26
N ARG A 152 11.72 20.76 1.95
CA ARG A 152 11.81 21.79 0.93
C ARG A 152 10.41 22.20 0.55
N GLU A 153 10.20 23.51 0.48
CA GLU A 153 8.89 24.09 0.21
C GLU A 153 8.95 24.98 -1.03
N THR A 154 7.92 24.88 -1.85
CA THR A 154 7.66 25.78 -2.97
C THR A 154 6.20 26.20 -2.96
N HIS A 155 5.93 27.38 -3.50
CA HIS A 155 4.58 27.93 -3.65
C HIS A 155 4.29 28.09 -5.15
N PRO A 156 3.68 27.07 -5.80
CA PRO A 156 3.35 27.15 -7.22
C PRO A 156 2.39 28.30 -7.54
N GLU A 157 1.43 28.54 -6.64
CA GLU A 157 0.43 29.60 -6.68
C GLU A 157 0.27 30.20 -5.25
N PRO A 158 -0.33 31.39 -5.09
CA PRO A 158 -0.43 32.06 -3.78
C PRO A 158 -1.15 31.25 -2.69
N ASP A 159 -2.09 30.39 -3.07
CA ASP A 159 -2.88 29.52 -2.21
C ASP A 159 -2.43 28.06 -2.24
N GLN A 160 -1.34 27.75 -2.95
CA GLN A 160 -0.80 26.41 -3.09
C GLN A 160 0.57 26.29 -2.44
N ARG A 161 0.79 25.17 -1.77
CA ARG A 161 2.05 24.85 -1.12
C ARG A 161 2.42 23.41 -1.41
N LEU A 162 3.64 23.21 -1.89
CA LEU A 162 4.25 21.91 -2.11
C LEU A 162 5.43 21.75 -1.17
N GLN A 163 5.31 20.82 -0.24
CA GLN A 163 6.41 20.38 0.62
C GLN A 163 6.91 19.02 0.16
N HIS A 164 8.22 18.81 0.09
CA HIS A 164 8.79 17.51 -0.22
C HIS A 164 10.07 17.24 0.57
N TRP A 165 10.28 15.99 0.96
CA TRP A 165 11.40 15.59 1.82
C TRP A 165 11.73 14.10 1.71
N PRO A 166 12.99 13.72 1.97
CA PRO A 166 13.33 12.33 2.26
C PRO A 166 12.84 11.95 3.66
N GLY A 167 12.21 10.78 3.77
CA GLY A 167 11.73 10.20 5.02
C GLY A 167 12.30 8.81 5.28
N ILE A 168 11.83 8.18 6.35
CA ILE A 168 12.22 6.83 6.74
C ILE A 168 11.05 6.12 7.41
N GLN A 169 10.97 4.80 7.19
CA GLN A 169 9.99 3.94 7.84
C GLN A 169 10.65 2.67 8.34
N VAL A 170 10.10 2.14 9.44
CA VAL A 170 10.50 0.86 10.03
C VAL A 170 9.28 0.16 10.60
N GLY A 171 9.15 -1.14 10.33
CA GLY A 171 7.92 -1.84 10.65
C GLY A 171 8.01 -3.36 10.64
N LEU A 172 6.85 -3.94 10.83
CA LEU A 172 6.57 -5.37 10.85
C LEU A 172 5.70 -5.73 9.63
N HIS A 173 5.93 -6.92 9.11
CA HIS A 173 5.18 -7.51 8.01
C HIS A 173 4.70 -8.91 8.43
N ILE A 174 3.40 -9.18 8.22
CA ILE A 174 2.67 -10.38 8.68
C ILE A 174 1.89 -10.98 7.51
#